data_AF-S8DWT0-F1
#
_entry.id   AF-S8DWT0-F1
#
_cell.length_a   1.000
_cell.length_b   1.000
_cell.length_c   1.000
_cell.angle_alpha   90.00
_cell.angle_beta   90.00
_cell.angle_gamma   90.00
#
_symmetry.space_group_name_H-M   'P 1'
#
loop_
_entity.id
_entity.type
_entity.pdbx_description
1 polymer ?
#
loop_
_entity_poly.entity_id
_entity_poly.type
_entity_poly.pdbx_seq_one_letter_code
_entity_poly.pdbx_strand_id
1 'polypeptide(L)' 'QHLWQHHHGELLCDSGRKFVCLWTVGSDSACSQTITDLDNLARHMSSVHLKLTAQKCATCGAEFSRMDALRRHSKKC' A
#
# COMPACT_ATOMS: atom_id res chain seq x y z
N GLN A 1 -7.03 8.65 12.18
CA GLN A 1 -6.80 9.95 11.50
C GLN A 1 -5.77 9.72 10.38
N HIS A 2 -5.85 10.46 9.27
CA HIS A 2 -4.92 10.50 8.10
C HIS A 2 -5.04 9.48 6.95
N LEU A 3 -6.16 9.51 6.20
CA LEU A 3 -6.19 9.01 4.81
C LEU A 3 -6.86 9.96 3.79
N TRP A 4 -7.30 11.17 4.19
CA TRP A 4 -8.09 12.06 3.30
C TRP A 4 -7.46 13.44 3.02
N GLN A 5 -6.34 13.80 3.63
CA GLN A 5 -5.85 15.20 3.58
C GLN A 5 -5.08 15.59 2.30
N HIS A 6 -4.83 14.68 1.36
CA HIS A 6 -4.12 15.01 0.10
C HIS A 6 -5.00 14.95 -1.15
N HIS A 7 -6.30 14.71 -1.01
CA HIS A 7 -7.25 14.82 -2.13
C HIS A 7 -7.90 16.21 -2.11
N HIS A 8 -7.09 17.24 -2.34
CA HIS A 8 -7.59 18.60 -2.61
C HIS A 8 -8.04 18.67 -4.08
N GLY A 9 -9.32 18.40 -4.33
CA GLY A 9 -10.05 19.27 -5.27
C GLY A 9 -10.56 18.77 -6.61
N GLU A 10 -10.36 17.53 -7.07
CA GLU A 10 -10.98 17.08 -8.34
C GLU A 10 -11.46 15.63 -8.28
N LEU A 11 -12.58 15.40 -7.60
CA LEU A 11 -13.43 14.23 -7.83
C LEU A 11 -14.19 14.44 -9.14
N LEU A 12 -13.49 14.37 -10.27
CA LEU A 12 -14.12 14.32 -11.59
C LEU A 12 -14.90 13.00 -11.69
N CYS A 13 -16.23 13.13 -11.57
CA CYS A 13 -17.18 12.04 -11.65
C CYS A 13 -17.38 11.66 -13.12
N ASP A 14 -16.62 10.67 -13.59
CA ASP A 14 -17.02 9.84 -14.72
C ASP A 14 -16.86 8.37 -14.32
N SER A 15 -17.96 7.77 -13.85
CA SER A 15 -18.30 6.34 -13.81
C SER A 15 -17.25 5.26 -13.43
N GLY A 16 -16.08 5.62 -12.90
CA GLY A 16 -14.98 4.68 -12.58
C GLY A 16 -13.92 5.31 -11.67
N ARG A 17 -14.24 5.46 -10.38
CA ARG A 17 -13.40 6.13 -9.37
C ARG A 17 -12.00 5.51 -9.27
N LYS A 18 -11.01 6.12 -9.93
CA LYS A 18 -9.59 5.81 -9.78
C LYS A 18 -8.97 6.78 -8.78
N PHE A 19 -8.26 6.22 -7.80
CA PHE A 19 -7.50 6.94 -6.79
C PHE A 19 -6.02 6.91 -7.15
N VAL A 20 -5.38 8.07 -7.20
CA VAL A 20 -3.94 8.16 -7.46
C VAL A 20 -3.22 8.39 -6.13
N CYS A 21 -2.27 7.51 -5.81
CA CYS A 21 -1.35 7.68 -4.70
C CYS A 21 -0.25 8.65 -5.10
N LEU A 22 -0.16 9.78 -4.40
CA LEU A 22 0.87 10.82 -4.57
C LEU A 22 1.78 10.93 -3.34
N TRP A 23 2.13 9.79 -2.76
CA TRP A 23 2.95 9.75 -1.55
C TRP A 23 4.36 10.29 -1.79
N THR A 24 4.79 11.29 -1.03
CA THR A 24 6.11 11.95 -1.15
C THR A 24 6.96 11.88 0.11
N VAL A 25 6.45 11.28 1.20
CA VAL A 25 7.14 11.30 2.49
C VAL A 25 8.15 10.14 2.58
N GLY A 26 9.44 10.44 2.75
CA GLY A 26 10.49 9.44 2.99
C GLY A 26 11.08 8.78 1.72
N SER A 27 10.75 9.26 0.53
CA SER A 27 11.39 8.90 -0.73
C SER A 27 11.58 10.16 -1.58
N ASP A 28 12.71 10.26 -2.30
CA ASP A 28 13.03 11.40 -3.18
C ASP A 28 12.07 11.52 -4.38
N SER A 29 11.25 10.49 -4.63
CA SER A 29 10.28 10.43 -5.72
C SER A 29 8.85 10.27 -5.22
N ALA A 30 7.94 11.06 -5.78
CA ALA A 30 6.51 10.93 -5.55
C ALA A 30 6.00 9.60 -6.10
N CYS A 31 5.15 8.90 -5.34
CA CYS A 31 4.38 7.80 -5.89
C CYS A 31 3.41 8.33 -6.95
N SER A 32 3.14 7.55 -7.99
CA SER A 32 2.19 7.88 -9.07
C SER A 32 1.30 6.69 -9.41
N GLN A 33 1.00 5.85 -8.41
CA GLN A 33 0.22 4.63 -8.62
C GLN A 33 -1.27 4.94 -8.71
N THR A 34 -1.92 4.49 -9.78
CA THR A 34 -3.37 4.63 -9.98
C THR A 34 -4.06 3.33 -9.57
N ILE A 35 -5.02 3.43 -8.65
CA ILE A 35 -5.70 2.31 -8.04
C ILE A 35 -7.21 2.53 -8.18
N THR A 36 -7.94 1.53 -8.64
CA THR A 36 -9.37 1.66 -8.95
C THR A 36 -10.29 1.54 -7.73
N ASP A 37 -9.73 1.35 -6.53
CA ASP A 37 -10.48 1.01 -5.34
C ASP A 37 -9.77 1.46 -4.05
N LEU A 38 -10.54 1.87 -3.04
CA LEU A 38 -10.02 2.39 -1.78
C LEU A 38 -9.31 1.35 -0.92
N ASP A 39 -9.79 0.10 -0.89
CA ASP A 39 -9.14 -0.97 -0.12
C ASP A 39 -7.75 -1.27 -0.67
N ASN A 40 -7.66 -1.30 -1.99
CA ASN A 40 -6.40 -1.49 -2.69
C ASN A 40 -5.43 -0.32 -2.44
N LEU A 41 -5.92 0.92 -2.33
CA LEU A 41 -5.11 2.09 -1.99
C LEU A 41 -4.58 2.00 -0.55
N ALA A 42 -5.45 1.66 0.40
CA ALA A 42 -5.05 1.48 1.80
C ALA A 42 -3.99 0.39 1.95
N ARG A 43 -4.15 -0.73 1.24
CA ARG A 43 -3.17 -1.82 1.18
C ARG A 43 -1.87 -1.37 0.53
N HIS A 44 -1.92 -0.60 -0.55
CA HIS A 44 -0.74 -0.04 -1.20
C HIS A 44 0.07 0.83 -0.22
N MET A 45 -0.58 1.78 0.45
CA MET A 45 0.09 2.68 1.40
C MET A 45 0.70 1.90 2.57
N SER A 46 -0.05 0.94 3.13
CA SER A 46 0.40 0.15 4.29
C SER A 46 1.58 -0.76 3.98
N SER A 47 1.67 -1.26 2.74
CA SER A 47 2.69 -2.23 2.33
C SER A 47 3.93 -1.58 1.69
N VAL A 48 3.74 -0.53 0.89
CA VAL A 48 4.81 0.13 0.12
C VAL A 48 5.45 1.27 0.92
N HIS A 49 4.62 2.14 1.50
CA HIS A 49 5.11 3.37 2.12
C HIS A 49 5.32 3.21 3.62
N LEU A 50 4.31 2.70 4.32
CA LEU A 50 4.35 2.58 5.77
C LEU A 50 5.03 1.29 6.23
N LYS A 51 5.13 0.27 5.35
CA LYS A 51 5.62 -1.08 5.65
C LYS A 51 5.06 -1.67 6.94
N LEU A 52 3.87 -1.23 7.37
CA LEU A 52 3.23 -1.69 8.62
C LEU A 52 2.82 -3.15 8.54
N THR A 53 2.60 -3.65 7.32
CA THR A 53 2.28 -5.04 7.05
C THR A 53 3.51 -5.89 6.74
N ALA A 54 4.72 -5.33 6.86
CA ALA A 54 5.95 -6.10 6.73
C ALA A 54 6.05 -7.08 7.91
N GLN A 55 6.06 -8.36 7.59
CA GLN A 55 6.17 -9.46 8.55
C GLN A 55 7.39 -10.29 8.17
N LYS A 56 8.24 -10.60 9.15
CA LYS A 56 9.45 -11.40 8.93
C LYS A 56 9.19 -12.85 9.28
N CYS A 57 9.69 -13.75 8.45
CA CYS A 57 9.71 -15.17 8.79
C CYS A 57 10.66 -15.38 9.97
N ALA A 58 10.16 -16.02 11.04
CA ALA A 58 10.98 -16.30 12.22
C ALA A 58 12.10 -17.32 11.93
N THR A 59 11.92 -18.18 10.92
CA THR A 59 12.86 -19.26 10.60
C THR A 59 14.01 -18.80 9.70
N CYS A 60 13.72 -18.07 8.62
CA CYS A 60 14.73 -17.66 7.64
C CYS A 60 15.00 -16.14 7.61
N GLY A 61 14.23 -15.35 8.36
CA GLY A 61 14.36 -13.89 8.40
C GLY A 61 13.81 -13.15 7.17
N ALA A 62 13.25 -13.85 6.17
CA ALA A 62 12.72 -13.23 4.96
C ALA A 62 11.55 -12.27 5.29
N GLU A 63 11.60 -11.06 4.73
CA GLU A 63 10.60 -10.01 4.93
C GLU A 63 9.52 -10.08 3.85
N PHE A 64 8.26 -10.12 4.27
CA PHE A 64 7.10 -10.17 3.40
C PHE A 64 6.18 -8.98 3.70
N SER A 65 5.78 -8.26 2.67
CA SER A 65 4.84 -7.13 2.79
C SER A 65 3.39 -7.56 3.04
N ARG A 66 3.09 -8.87 3.02
CA ARG A 66 1.75 -9.44 3.22
C ARG A 66 1.77 -10.70 4.08
N MET A 67 0.83 -10.79 5.02
CA MET A 67 0.69 -11.95 5.92
C MET A 67 0.33 -13.25 5.19
N ASP A 68 -0.50 -13.21 4.16
CA ASP A 68 -0.85 -14.41 3.38
C ASP A 68 0.33 -14.98 2.59
N ALA A 69 1.24 -14.10 2.11
CA ALA A 69 2.48 -14.50 1.47
C ALA A 69 3.42 -15.15 2.48
N LEU A 70 3.61 -14.52 3.65
CA LEU A 70 4.36 -15.11 4.75
C LEU A 70 3.77 -16.47 5.17
N ARG A 71 2.45 -16.60 5.31
CA ARG A 71 1.80 -17.85 5.73
C ARG A 71 1.98 -18.99 4.72
N ARG A 72 2.04 -18.68 3.42
CA ARG A 72 2.35 -19.68 2.38
C ARG A 72 3.83 -20.06 2.41
N HIS A 73 4.71 -19.07 2.61
CA HIS A 73 6.13 -19.29 2.75
C HIS A 73 6.48 -20.10 4.01
N SER A 74 5.89 -19.77 5.16
CA SER A 74 6.18 -20.41 6.46
C SER A 74 5.87 -21.90 6.47
N LYS A 75 4.94 -22.36 5.63
CA LYS A 75 4.65 -23.80 5.45
C LYS A 75 5.75 -24.57 4.71
N LYS A 76 6.62 -23.88 3.99
CA LYS A 76 7.69 -24.44 3.14
C LYS A 76 9.05 -23.80 3.42
N CYS A 77 9.17 -23.11 4.56
CA CYS A 77 10.36 -22.37 4.93
C CYS A 77 11.48 -23.32 5.36
#